data_AF-A0A944MYN5-F1
#
_entry.id   AF-A0A944MYN5-F1
#
_cell.length_a   1.000
_cell.length_b   1.000
_cell.length_c   1.000
_cell.angle_alpha   90.00
_cell.angle_beta   90.00
_cell.angle_gamma   90.00
#
_symmetry.space_group_name_H-M   'P 1'
#
loop_
_entity.id
_entity.type
_entity.pdbx_description
1 polymer ?
#
loop_
_entity_poly.entity_id
_entity_poly.type
_entity_poly.pdbx_seq_one_letter_code
_entity_poly.pdbx_strand_id
1 'polypeptide(L)'
;FPDRIYHVHIKDAVVLLNGKGGILGSHLNFGDPRRGWDFRSPGRGGVDFEEIIRALNDIGYSGPLSVEWEDCGMDREHGATEACEFVQNIDFAPSNRQFDAAFDKED
;
A
#
# COMPACT_ATOMS: atom_id res chain seq x y z
N PHE A 1 1.75 -14.67 8.77
CA PHE A 1 1.59 -15.80 7.83
C PHE A 1 2.71 -15.80 6.77
N PRO A 2 3.98 -15.65 7.16
CA PRO A 2 5.08 -15.41 6.20
C PRO A 2 5.20 -16.53 5.15
N ASP A 3 4.93 -17.76 5.58
CA ASP A 3 4.96 -18.99 4.78
C ASP A 3 3.69 -19.25 3.96
N ARG A 4 2.75 -18.30 3.94
CA ARG A 4 1.45 -18.42 3.24
C ARG A 4 1.09 -17.17 2.43
N ILE A 5 2.01 -16.21 2.28
CA ILE A 5 1.82 -15.06 1.38
C ILE A 5 2.33 -15.47 -0.01
N TYR A 6 1.39 -15.79 -0.91
CA TYR A 6 1.71 -16.24 -2.26
C TYR A 6 1.62 -15.13 -3.31
N HIS A 7 0.89 -14.05 -3.00
CA HIS A 7 0.67 -12.92 -3.89
C HIS A 7 0.32 -11.68 -3.08
N VAL A 8 0.63 -10.50 -3.61
CA VAL A 8 0.37 -9.21 -2.96
C VAL A 8 -0.37 -8.30 -3.94
N HIS A 9 -1.50 -7.75 -3.49
CA HIS A 9 -2.17 -6.65 -4.15
C HIS A 9 -1.87 -5.34 -3.40
N ILE A 10 -1.42 -4.34 -4.14
CA ILE A 10 -1.31 -2.97 -3.69
C ILE A 10 -2.63 -2.28 -3.99
N LYS A 11 -3.46 -2.16 -2.94
CA LYS A 11 -4.77 -1.51 -2.94
C LYS A 11 -4.84 -0.58 -1.74
N ASP A 12 -5.44 0.59 -1.91
CA ASP A 12 -5.47 1.62 -0.88
C ASP A 12 -6.91 2.04 -0.55
N ALA A 13 -7.08 2.56 0.65
CA ALA A 13 -8.33 3.03 1.19
C ALA A 13 -8.08 4.12 2.22
N VAL A 14 -9.02 5.04 2.39
CA VAL A 14 -8.94 6.12 3.37
C VAL A 14 -10.12 6.07 4.32
N VAL A 15 -9.85 6.25 5.61
CA VAL A 15 -10.87 6.39 6.65
C VAL A 15 -11.18 7.88 6.85
N LEU A 16 -12.46 8.23 6.79
CA LEU A 16 -12.99 9.60 6.82
C LEU A 16 -14.07 9.77 7.90
N LEU A 17 -13.86 9.15 9.06
CA LEU A 17 -14.83 9.17 10.16
C LEU A 17 -15.02 10.59 10.71
N ASN A 18 -16.26 11.06 10.69
CA ASN A 18 -16.66 12.40 11.10
C ASN A 18 -17.76 12.40 12.19
N GLY A 19 -17.99 11.25 12.82
CA GLY A 19 -19.08 11.05 13.80
C GLY A 19 -20.46 10.78 13.19
N LYS A 20 -20.60 10.80 11.86
CA LYS A 20 -21.85 10.43 11.15
C LYS A 20 -21.67 9.17 10.30
N GLY A 21 -20.64 9.15 9.46
CA GLY A 21 -20.28 7.96 8.66
C GLY A 21 -19.60 6.91 9.53
N GLY A 22 -19.94 5.63 9.32
CA GLY A 22 -19.37 4.50 10.07
C GLY A 22 -18.60 3.52 9.19
N ILE A 23 -17.88 2.59 9.81
CA ILE A 23 -17.04 1.59 9.15
C ILE A 23 -17.83 0.62 8.24
N LEU A 24 -19.13 0.44 8.51
CA LEU A 24 -19.99 -0.43 7.71
C LEU A 24 -20.43 0.20 6.38
N GLY A 25 -20.16 1.49 6.14
CA GLY A 25 -20.49 2.19 4.89
C GLY A 25 -21.99 2.43 4.65
N SER A 26 -22.87 2.01 5.56
CA SER A 26 -24.31 2.28 5.55
C SER A 26 -25.06 1.83 4.29
N HIS A 27 -24.56 0.78 3.61
CA HIS A 27 -25.06 0.33 2.30
C HIS A 27 -25.07 1.42 1.21
N LEU A 28 -24.28 2.48 1.39
CA LEU A 28 -24.11 3.51 0.37
C LEU A 28 -23.19 3.02 -0.73
N ASN A 29 -23.37 3.52 -1.95
CA ASN A 29 -22.45 3.23 -3.06
C ASN A 29 -21.05 3.78 -2.75
N PHE A 30 -20.00 3.14 -3.28
CA PHE A 30 -18.65 3.73 -3.27
C PHE A 30 -18.67 5.11 -3.98
N GLY A 31 -17.82 6.02 -3.50
CA GLY A 31 -17.80 7.42 -3.88
C GLY A 31 -18.82 8.31 -3.14
N ASP A 32 -19.75 7.75 -2.36
CA ASP A 32 -20.68 8.57 -1.57
C ASP A 32 -19.95 9.24 -0.39
N PRO A 33 -19.93 10.59 -0.29
CA PRO A 33 -19.16 11.30 0.72
C PRO A 33 -19.66 11.08 2.16
N ARG A 34 -20.80 10.41 2.35
CA ARG A 34 -21.32 10.05 3.67
C ARG A 34 -20.73 8.74 4.21
N ARG A 35 -20.00 7.98 3.40
CA ARG A 35 -19.29 6.78 3.87
C ARG A 35 -18.19 7.17 4.86
N GLY A 36 -17.97 6.30 5.86
CA GLY A 36 -16.89 6.47 6.83
C GLY A 36 -15.51 6.11 6.30
N TRP A 37 -15.43 5.51 5.11
CA TRP A 37 -14.22 5.18 4.38
C TRP A 37 -14.54 4.91 2.91
N ASP A 38 -13.54 5.03 2.05
CA ASP A 38 -13.66 4.69 0.63
C ASP A 38 -12.34 4.18 0.04
N PHE A 39 -12.40 3.53 -1.12
CA PHE A 39 -11.21 3.13 -1.87
C PHE A 39 -10.54 4.36 -2.50
N ARG A 40 -9.21 4.30 -2.59
CA ARG A 40 -8.39 5.34 -3.21
C ARG A 40 -7.33 4.71 -4.10
N SER A 41 -6.91 5.46 -5.11
CA SER A 41 -5.71 5.11 -5.88
C SER A 41 -4.52 4.93 -4.92
N PRO A 42 -3.70 3.85 -5.07
CA PRO A 42 -2.51 3.65 -4.26
C PRO A 42 -1.64 4.91 -4.11
N GLY A 43 -1.30 5.26 -2.86
CA GLY A 43 -0.55 6.46 -2.52
C GLY A 43 -1.42 7.67 -2.17
N ARG A 44 -2.76 7.54 -2.25
CA ARG A 44 -3.72 8.60 -1.90
C ARG A 44 -4.65 8.22 -0.76
N GLY A 45 -4.53 7.01 -0.22
CA GLY A 45 -5.29 6.57 0.94
C GLY A 45 -4.49 6.67 2.23
N GLY A 46 -4.71 5.71 3.11
CA GLY A 46 -4.14 5.67 4.46
C GLY A 46 -3.39 4.38 4.79
N VAL A 47 -3.15 3.50 3.81
CA VAL A 47 -2.34 2.30 4.02
C VAL A 47 -0.86 2.67 4.13
N ASP A 48 -0.19 2.17 5.16
CA ASP A 48 1.25 2.37 5.37
C ASP A 48 2.05 1.36 4.54
N PHE A 49 2.28 1.70 3.27
CA PHE A 49 3.00 0.82 2.35
C PHE A 49 4.49 0.68 2.68
N GLU A 50 5.11 1.66 3.33
CA GLU A 50 6.53 1.59 3.73
C GLU A 50 6.76 0.39 4.65
N GLU A 51 5.94 0.25 5.69
CA GLU A 51 6.05 -0.85 6.63
C GLU A 51 5.65 -2.20 6.00
N ILE A 52 4.72 -2.20 5.04
CA ILE A 52 4.37 -3.41 4.28
C ILE A 52 5.55 -3.90 3.44
N ILE A 53 6.21 -3.02 2.69
CA ILE A 53 7.38 -3.40 1.87
C ILE A 53 8.52 -3.92 2.76
N ARG A 54 8.77 -3.28 3.91
CA ARG A 54 9.75 -3.77 4.89
C ARG A 54 9.40 -5.16 5.40
N ALA A 55 8.15 -5.39 5.77
CA ALA A 55 7.70 -6.71 6.21
C ALA A 55 7.80 -7.78 5.11
N LEU A 56 7.53 -7.42 3.84
CA LEU A 56 7.72 -8.33 2.69
C LEU A 56 9.19 -8.67 2.48
N ASN A 57 10.08 -7.68 2.64
CA ASN A 57 11.52 -7.86 2.60
C ASN A 57 12.02 -8.77 3.72
N ASP A 58 11.54 -8.59 4.96
CA ASP A 58 11.93 -9.40 6.13
C ASP A 58 11.60 -10.89 5.95
N ILE A 59 10.52 -11.21 5.24
CA ILE A 59 10.10 -12.59 4.96
C ILE A 59 10.67 -13.14 3.65
N GLY A 60 11.44 -12.34 2.91
CA GLY A 60 12.02 -12.71 1.62
C GLY A 60 10.98 -12.94 0.52
N TYR A 61 9.87 -12.19 0.53
CA TYR A 61 8.89 -12.25 -0.56
C TYR A 61 9.51 -11.73 -1.85
N SER A 62 9.51 -12.56 -2.89
CA SER A 62 10.10 -12.24 -4.20
C SER A 62 9.09 -12.31 -5.35
N GLY A 63 7.79 -12.31 -5.05
CA GLY A 63 6.73 -12.28 -6.04
C GLY A 63 6.40 -10.85 -6.49
N PRO A 64 5.49 -10.67 -7.47
CA PRO A 64 5.13 -9.36 -7.96
C PRO A 64 4.25 -8.58 -6.97
N LEU A 65 4.41 -7.25 -6.96
CA LEU A 65 3.47 -6.31 -6.35
C LEU A 65 2.41 -5.92 -7.38
N SER A 66 1.23 -6.53 -7.31
CA SER A 66 0.16 -6.30 -8.28
C SER A 66 -0.66 -5.06 -7.90
N VAL A 67 -0.81 -4.08 -8.79
CA VAL A 67 -1.69 -2.93 -8.55
C VAL A 67 -3.14 -3.35 -8.73
N GLU A 68 -3.94 -3.28 -7.66
CA GLU A 68 -5.40 -3.40 -7.73
C GLU A 68 -6.00 -2.00 -7.61
N TRP A 69 -6.30 -1.37 -8.75
CA TRP A 69 -6.76 0.01 -8.79
C TRP A 69 -8.28 0.14 -8.59
N GLU A 70 -8.71 0.98 -7.66
CA GLU A 70 -10.11 1.35 -7.44
C GLU A 70 -10.22 2.74 -6.80
N ASP A 71 -10.81 3.72 -7.50
CA ASP A 71 -11.16 5.04 -6.96
C ASP A 71 -12.33 5.65 -7.75
N CYS A 72 -13.50 5.81 -7.12
CA CYS A 72 -14.67 6.39 -7.79
C CYS A 72 -14.53 7.89 -8.12
N GLY A 73 -13.54 8.57 -7.54
CA GLY A 73 -13.29 9.99 -7.73
C GLY A 73 -12.21 10.31 -8.77
N MET A 74 -11.71 9.32 -9.51
CA MET A 74 -10.56 9.47 -10.39
C MET A 74 -10.76 8.75 -11.74
N ASP A 75 -10.16 9.28 -12.81
CA ASP A 75 -10.08 8.57 -14.08
C ASP A 75 -9.19 7.32 -13.96
N ARG A 76 -9.62 6.22 -14.57
CA ARG A 76 -8.98 4.91 -14.40
C ARG A 76 -7.57 4.85 -14.97
N GLU A 77 -7.32 5.44 -16.13
CA GLU A 77 -6.03 5.32 -16.81
C GLU A 77 -5.01 6.24 -16.14
N HIS A 78 -5.46 7.45 -15.78
CA HIS A 78 -4.66 8.37 -14.97
C HIS A 78 -4.27 7.73 -13.63
N GLY A 79 -5.26 7.22 -12.90
CA GLY A 79 -5.03 6.63 -11.59
C GLY A 79 -4.19 5.36 -11.64
N ALA A 80 -4.42 4.47 -12.62
CA ALA A 80 -3.62 3.26 -12.77
C ALA A 80 -2.15 3.58 -13.14
N THR A 81 -1.93 4.60 -13.98
CA THR A 81 -0.57 5.06 -14.32
C THR A 81 0.14 5.59 -13.08
N GLU A 82 -0.50 6.50 -12.34
CA GLU A 82 0.06 7.07 -11.12
C GLU A 82 0.32 6.00 -10.04
N ALA A 83 -0.61 5.06 -9.86
CA ALA A 83 -0.47 3.97 -8.90
C ALA A 83 0.71 3.03 -9.25
N CYS A 84 0.92 2.77 -10.54
CA CYS A 84 2.07 1.99 -11.00
C CYS A 84 3.40 2.70 -10.68
N GLU A 85 3.48 4.01 -10.97
CA GLU A 85 4.64 4.83 -10.61
C GLU A 85 4.88 4.86 -9.09
N PHE A 86 3.81 5.00 -8.31
CA PHE A 86 3.89 4.94 -6.85
C PHE A 86 4.47 3.60 -6.37
N VAL A 87 3.96 2.47 -6.87
CA VAL A 87 4.47 1.13 -6.49
C VAL A 87 5.94 0.97 -6.85
N GLN A 88 6.36 1.43 -8.03
CA GLN A 88 7.78 1.39 -8.44
C GLN A 88 8.68 2.21 -7.51
N ASN A 89 8.18 3.33 -6.97
CA ASN A 89 8.96 4.18 -6.08
C ASN A 89 9.13 3.59 -4.66
N ILE A 90 8.17 2.79 -4.21
CA ILE A 90 8.23 2.16 -2.88
C ILE A 90 8.81 0.75 -2.90
N ASP A 91 8.94 0.12 -4.08
CA ASP A 91 9.53 -1.22 -4.22
C ASP A 91 11.08 -1.14 -4.18
N PHE A 92 11.62 -1.04 -2.98
CA PHE A 92 13.06 -0.99 -2.74
C PHE A 92 13.61 -2.32 -2.19
N ALA A 93 14.84 -2.63 -2.59
CA ALA A 93 15.57 -3.77 -2.06
C ALA A 93 16.04 -3.53 -0.61
N PRO A 94 16.01 -4.55 0.26
CA PRO A 94 16.58 -4.45 1.60
C PRO A 94 18.12 -4.36 1.54
N SER A 95 18.74 -3.83 2.59
CA SER A 95 20.19 -3.85 2.73
C SER A 95 20.72 -5.28 2.82
N ASN A 96 21.82 -5.56 2.12
CA ASN A 96 22.52 -6.85 2.17
C ASN A 96 23.67 -6.86 3.20
N ARG A 97 23.81 -5.80 4.00
CA ARG A 97 24.86 -5.66 5.03
C ARG A 97 24.26 -5.14 6.32
N GLN A 98 24.84 -5.60 7.43
CA GLN A 98 24.61 -4.95 8.72
C GLN A 98 25.19 -3.53 8.67
N PHE A 99 24.44 -2.59 9.23
CA PHE A 99 24.78 -1.17 9.16
C PHE A 99 26.16 -0.89 9.80
N ASP A 100 26.39 -1.39 11.02
CA ASP A 100 27.63 -1.11 11.76
C ASP A 100 28.86 -1.80 11.18
N ALA A 101 28.68 -2.98 10.56
CA ALA A 101 29.77 -3.72 9.92
C ALA A 101 30.42 -2.95 8.75
N ALA A 102 29.79 -1.89 8.24
CA ALA A 102 30.39 -1.01 7.23
C ALA A 102 31.47 -0.08 7.81
N PHE A 103 31.55 0.05 9.14
CA PHE A 103 32.44 0.98 9.84
C PHE A 103 33.53 0.29 10.66
N ASP A 104 33.46 -1.03 10.81
CA ASP A 104 34.53 -1.81 11.43
C ASP A 104 35.78 -1.73 10.53
N LYS A 105 36.86 -1.15 11.06
CA LYS A 105 38.17 -1.16 10.39
C LYS A 105 38.76 -2.56 10.55
N GLU A 106 39.31 -3.11 9.47
CA GLU A 106 40.18 -4.28 9.56
C GLU A 106 41.38 -3.92 10.46
N ASP A 107 41.47 -4.55 11.62
CA ASP A 107 42.66 -4.55 12.50
C ASP A 107 43.79 -5.40 11.90
#